data_AF-A0AAD3P6C8-F1
#
_entry.id   AF-A0AAD3P6C8-F1
#
_cell.length_a   1.000
_cell.length_b   1.000
_cell.length_c   1.000
_cell.angle_alpha   90.00
_cell.angle_beta   90.00
_cell.angle_gamma   90.00
#
_symmetry.space_group_name_H-M   'P 1'
#
loop_
_entity.id
_entity.type
_entity.pdbx_description
1 polymer ?
#
loop_
_entity_poly.entity_id
_entity_poly.type
_entity_poly.pdbx_seq_one_letter_code
_entity_poly.pdbx_strand_id
1 'polypeptide(L)'
;MRGVGGPLLCIGDLLCDVGEPDSEDHHDRIPLSPSSSSSRNPNFNPDSQPSDLTKLFQENYDELNKALAGTDHSWTSLTLKLCNALDAANELIKSTNRNVVMLSEKVGELERVIRRGDSAIAAARSFHSSMIQKGDCSNGSQFLNQVGPHQPQE
;
A
#
# COMPACT_ATOMS: atom_id res chain seq x y z
N MET A 1 48.74 32.37 -6.74
CA MET A 1 48.96 31.05 -6.13
C MET A 1 48.21 30.02 -6.98
N ARG A 2 48.90 29.38 -7.93
CA ARG A 2 48.31 28.32 -8.74
C ARG A 2 48.60 27.02 -8.01
N GLY A 3 47.78 26.69 -7.02
CA GLY A 3 47.80 25.37 -6.39
C GLY A 3 47.34 24.38 -7.45
N VAL A 4 48.29 23.70 -8.08
CA VAL A 4 47.97 22.61 -9.01
C VAL A 4 47.59 21.43 -8.10
N GLY A 5 46.29 21.29 -7.84
CA GLY A 5 45.77 20.14 -7.11
C GLY A 5 46.18 18.88 -7.86
N GLY A 6 46.80 17.93 -7.15
CA GLY A 6 47.17 16.64 -7.72
C GLY A 6 45.94 15.84 -8.19
N PRO A 7 46.16 14.71 -8.87
CA PRO A 7 45.09 13.81 -9.29
C PRO A 7 44.23 13.40 -8.09
N LEU A 8 42.90 13.35 -8.28
CA LEU A 8 42.00 12.81 -7.27
C LEU A 8 42.27 11.30 -7.15
N LEU A 9 42.46 10.83 -5.91
CA LEU A 9 42.58 9.41 -5.63
C LEU A 9 41.26 8.70 -5.99
N CYS A 10 41.37 7.54 -6.64
CA CYS A 10 40.20 6.71 -6.93
C CYS A 10 39.76 5.96 -5.67
N ILE A 11 38.55 5.41 -5.68
CA ILE A 11 38.07 4.63 -4.52
C ILE A 11 38.94 3.40 -4.26
N GLY A 12 39.56 2.83 -5.30
CA GLY A 12 40.55 1.77 -5.17
C GLY A 12 41.73 2.16 -4.29
N ASP A 13 42.27 3.38 -4.45
CA ASP A 13 43.40 3.85 -3.65
C ASP A 13 43.06 3.95 -2.16
N LEU A 14 41.81 4.32 -1.83
CA LEU A 14 41.33 4.36 -0.44
C LEU A 14 41.06 2.96 0.13
N LEU A 15 40.52 2.05 -0.68
CA LEU A 15 40.16 0.70 -0.24
C LEU A 15 41.37 -0.23 -0.14
N CYS A 16 42.47 0.08 -0.83
CA CYS A 16 43.75 -0.64 -0.68
C CYS A 16 44.20 -0.70 0.79
N ASP A 17 44.07 0.41 1.53
CA ASP A 17 44.50 0.48 2.94
C ASP A 17 43.61 -0.34 3.89
N VAL A 18 42.40 -0.72 3.48
CA VAL A 18 41.41 -1.43 4.32
C VAL A 18 41.45 -2.96 4.10
N GLY A 19 42.09 -3.41 3.02
CA GLY A 19 42.18 -4.82 2.64
C GLY A 19 43.35 -5.60 3.24
N GLU A 20 44.31 -4.91 3.87
CA GLU A 20 45.45 -5.55 4.53
C GLU A 20 44.99 -6.15 5.87
N PRO A 21 45.14 -7.47 6.09
CA PRO A 21 44.82 -8.08 7.37
C PRO A 21 45.78 -7.56 8.44
N ASP A 22 45.25 -6.74 9.34
CA ASP A 22 45.95 -6.15 10.47
C ASP A 22 46.71 -7.24 11.25
N SER A 23 48.03 -7.26 11.07
CA SER A 23 48.94 -8.00 11.92
C SER A 23 49.37 -7.05 13.03
N GLU A 24 48.65 -7.13 14.14
CA GLU A 24 48.98 -6.58 15.47
C GLU A 24 48.73 -5.07 15.72
N ASP A 25 47.70 -4.84 16.55
CA ASP A 25 47.64 -3.96 17.73
C ASP A 25 48.03 -2.47 17.58
N HIS A 26 47.02 -1.57 17.55
CA HIS A 26 46.89 -0.44 18.52
C HIS A 26 45.82 0.61 18.18
N HIS A 27 44.99 0.89 19.20
CA HIS A 27 44.39 2.18 19.62
C HIS A 27 43.49 3.03 18.68
N ASP A 28 42.22 3.12 19.10
CA ASP A 28 41.34 4.30 19.12
C ASP A 28 41.52 5.39 18.05
N ARG A 29 40.59 5.47 17.09
CA ARG A 29 40.11 6.76 16.56
C ARG A 29 38.78 6.67 15.81
N ILE A 30 37.74 7.26 16.41
CA ILE A 30 36.51 7.67 15.74
C ILE A 30 36.84 8.84 14.79
N PRO A 31 36.26 8.90 13.57
CA PRO A 31 35.65 10.17 13.19
C PRO A 31 34.35 10.08 12.36
N LEU A 32 33.35 10.83 12.85
CA LEU A 32 32.52 11.81 12.14
C LEU A 32 31.61 11.31 11.00
N SER A 33 30.33 11.13 11.35
CA SER A 33 29.20 11.05 10.43
C SER A 33 29.07 12.31 9.57
N PRO A 34 29.01 12.21 8.23
CA PRO A 34 28.64 13.34 7.39
C PRO A 34 27.11 13.51 7.43
N SER A 35 26.67 14.68 7.90
CA SER A 35 25.28 15.13 7.82
C SER A 35 24.81 15.11 6.37
N SER A 36 23.93 14.16 6.02
CA SER A 36 23.33 14.07 4.69
C SER A 36 22.28 15.16 4.52
N SER A 37 22.63 16.23 3.80
CA SER A 37 21.65 17.18 3.28
C SER A 37 20.82 16.49 2.21
N SER A 38 19.53 16.26 2.51
CA SER A 38 18.56 15.74 1.54
C SER A 38 18.34 16.77 0.42
N SER A 39 19.14 16.68 -0.63
CA SER A 39 18.87 17.31 -1.91
C SER A 39 17.77 16.50 -2.62
N ARG A 40 16.53 16.98 -2.52
CA ARG A 40 15.39 16.43 -3.27
C ARG A 40 15.62 16.72 -4.76
N ASN A 41 16.03 15.71 -5.51
CA ASN A 41 16.23 15.85 -6.96
C ASN A 41 14.88 15.82 -7.70
N PRO A 42 14.71 16.65 -8.76
CA PRO A 42 13.44 16.87 -9.46
C PRO A 42 13.08 15.79 -10.50
N ASN A 43 13.92 14.76 -10.68
CA ASN A 43 13.76 13.80 -11.78
C ASN A 43 12.97 12.53 -11.44
N PHE A 44 12.47 12.40 -10.21
CA PHE A 44 11.57 11.29 -9.88
C PHE A 44 10.14 11.68 -10.24
N ASN A 45 9.68 11.22 -11.41
CA ASN A 45 8.27 11.19 -11.71
C ASN A 45 7.61 10.12 -10.80
N PRO A 46 6.66 10.52 -9.93
CA PRO A 46 5.94 9.60 -9.06
C PRO A 46 5.05 8.60 -9.82
N ASP A 47 4.94 8.77 -11.14
CA ASP A 47 4.21 7.88 -12.06
C ASP A 47 5.06 6.73 -12.63
N SER A 48 6.33 6.59 -12.22
CA SER A 48 7.14 5.43 -12.63
C SER A 48 6.56 4.15 -12.02
N GLN A 49 6.33 3.15 -12.88
CA GLN A 49 5.71 1.90 -12.45
C GLN A 49 6.60 1.20 -11.40
N PRO A 50 6.05 0.51 -10.39
CA PRO A 50 6.85 -0.22 -9.40
C PRO A 50 7.86 -1.20 -10.03
N SER A 51 7.49 -1.76 -11.19
CA SER A 51 8.30 -2.64 -12.03
C SER A 51 9.60 -1.99 -12.51
N ASP A 52 9.57 -0.68 -12.79
CA ASP A 52 10.75 0.07 -13.24
C ASP A 52 11.72 0.30 -12.09
N LEU A 53 11.26 0.31 -10.84
CA LEU A 53 12.12 0.58 -9.68
C LEU A 53 13.08 -0.59 -9.39
N THR A 54 12.59 -1.83 -9.47
CA THR A 54 13.45 -3.03 -9.32
C THR A 54 14.51 -3.07 -10.42
N LYS A 55 14.13 -2.73 -11.65
CA LYS A 55 15.05 -2.65 -12.79
C LYS A 55 16.08 -1.55 -12.59
N LEU A 56 15.66 -0.35 -12.20
CA LEU A 56 16.54 0.78 -11.89
C LEU A 56 17.52 0.45 -10.76
N PHE A 57 17.07 -0.24 -9.71
CA PHE A 57 17.94 -0.65 -8.62
C PHE A 57 19.05 -1.58 -9.12
N GLN A 58 18.67 -2.62 -9.88
CA GLN A 58 19.62 -3.58 -10.42
C GLN A 58 20.63 -2.91 -11.37
N GLU A 59 20.15 -2.08 -12.30
CA GLU A 59 21.01 -1.36 -13.25
C GLU A 59 22.02 -0.45 -12.54
N ASN A 60 21.57 0.34 -11.55
CA ASN A 60 22.47 1.21 -10.79
C ASN A 60 23.46 0.41 -9.92
N TYR A 61 23.05 -0.74 -9.39
CA TYR A 61 23.93 -1.61 -8.61
C TYR A 61 25.03 -2.24 -9.48
N ASP A 62 24.67 -2.71 -10.68
CA ASP A 62 25.62 -3.28 -11.63
C ASP A 62 26.62 -2.22 -12.13
N GLU A 63 26.15 -1.00 -12.41
CA GLU A 63 27.01 0.14 -12.75
C GLU A 63 27.93 0.53 -11.58
N LEU A 64 27.42 0.53 -10.34
CA LEU A 64 28.21 0.83 -9.15
C LEU A 64 29.35 -0.17 -8.98
N ASN A 65 29.08 -1.47 -9.11
CA ASN A 65 30.11 -2.50 -9.02
C ASN A 65 31.20 -2.32 -10.08
N LYS A 66 30.81 -1.93 -11.31
CA LYS A 66 31.79 -1.60 -12.36
C LYS A 66 32.64 -0.38 -11.99
N ALA A 67 32.03 0.67 -11.45
CA ALA A 67 32.74 1.88 -11.03
C ALA A 67 33.70 1.61 -9.86
N LEU A 68 33.31 0.76 -8.91
CA LEU A 68 34.14 0.37 -7.76
C LEU A 68 35.34 -0.51 -8.16
N ALA A 69 35.18 -1.35 -9.20
CA ALA A 69 36.28 -2.15 -9.75
C ALA A 69 37.20 -1.36 -10.70
N GLY A 70 36.75 -0.19 -11.16
CA GLY A 70 37.50 0.70 -12.03
C GLY A 70 38.18 1.84 -11.28
N THR A 71 38.74 2.77 -12.03
CA THR A 71 39.34 4.01 -11.51
C THR A 71 38.37 5.20 -11.52
N ASP A 72 37.11 4.96 -11.91
CA ASP A 72 36.12 6.02 -12.14
C ASP A 72 35.52 6.55 -10.83
N HIS A 73 35.45 7.88 -10.71
CA HIS A 73 34.85 8.54 -9.53
C HIS A 73 33.30 8.54 -9.55
N SER A 74 32.69 7.87 -10.53
CA SER A 74 31.23 7.78 -10.70
C SER A 74 30.55 7.00 -9.58
N TRP A 75 31.30 6.20 -8.80
CA TRP A 75 30.80 5.41 -7.68
C TRP A 75 30.01 6.27 -6.67
N THR A 76 30.44 7.50 -6.40
CA THR A 76 29.72 8.40 -5.48
C THR A 76 28.32 8.75 -5.99
N SER A 77 28.22 9.10 -7.29
CA SER A 77 26.95 9.42 -7.94
C SER A 77 26.04 8.19 -8.03
N LEU A 78 26.61 7.02 -8.33
CA LEU A 78 25.88 5.76 -8.44
C LEU A 78 25.36 5.29 -7.08
N THR A 79 26.15 5.41 -6.01
CA THR A 79 25.69 5.18 -4.64
C THR A 79 24.52 6.08 -4.28
N LEU A 80 24.60 7.38 -4.60
CA LEU A 80 23.49 8.32 -4.35
C LEU A 80 22.23 7.95 -5.15
N LYS A 81 22.37 7.53 -6.40
CA LYS A 81 21.22 7.04 -7.20
C LYS A 81 20.57 5.81 -6.55
N LEU A 82 21.38 4.88 -6.04
CA LEU A 82 20.88 3.68 -5.37
C LEU A 82 20.14 4.02 -4.07
N CYS A 83 20.70 4.91 -3.25
CA CYS A 83 20.03 5.42 -2.04
C CYS A 83 18.68 6.07 -2.38
N ASN A 84 18.62 6.90 -3.42
CA ASN A 84 17.37 7.53 -3.85
C ASN A 84 16.34 6.51 -4.34
N ALA A 85 16.76 5.47 -5.05
CA ALA A 85 15.87 4.39 -5.48
C ALA A 85 15.30 3.62 -4.28
N LEU A 86 16.11 3.37 -3.25
CA LEU A 86 15.66 2.75 -2.00
C LEU A 86 14.67 3.63 -1.24
N ASP A 87 14.91 4.94 -1.15
CA ASP A 87 13.98 5.88 -0.52
C ASP A 87 12.64 5.92 -1.27
N ALA A 88 12.67 5.92 -2.61
CA ALA A 88 11.47 5.84 -3.42
C ALA A 88 10.70 4.53 -3.16
N ALA A 89 11.39 3.40 -3.03
CA ALA A 89 10.77 2.11 -2.70
C ALA A 89 10.10 2.16 -1.32
N ASN A 90 10.76 2.76 -0.33
CA ASN A 90 10.22 2.92 1.02
C ASN A 90 8.93 3.78 1.01
N GLU A 91 8.92 4.89 0.27
CA GLU A 91 7.72 5.72 0.13
C GLU A 91 6.59 5.02 -0.61
N LEU A 92 6.89 4.21 -1.64
CA LEU A 92 5.90 3.40 -2.33
C LEU A 92 5.24 2.40 -1.38
N ILE A 93 6.02 1.71 -0.54
CA ILE A 93 5.50 0.77 0.47
C ILE A 93 4.60 1.51 1.46
N LYS A 94 5.04 2.66 1.97
CA LYS A 94 4.24 3.48 2.91
C LYS A 94 2.93 3.95 2.28
N SER A 95 2.97 4.42 1.05
CA SER A 95 1.77 4.87 0.30
C SER A 95 0.80 3.71 0.08
N THR A 96 1.31 2.56 -0.36
CA THR A 96 0.51 1.34 -0.56
C THR A 96 -0.15 0.89 0.73
N ASN A 97 0.60 0.85 1.84
CA ASN A 97 0.06 0.46 3.14
C ASN A 97 -1.09 1.39 3.57
N ARG A 98 -0.91 2.72 3.45
CA ARG A 98 -1.98 3.69 3.73
C ARG A 98 -3.22 3.46 2.89
N ASN A 99 -3.05 3.19 1.59
CA ASN A 99 -4.17 2.93 0.69
C ASN A 99 -4.90 1.62 1.03
N VAL A 100 -4.18 0.57 1.41
CA VAL A 100 -4.76 -0.71 1.86
C VAL A 100 -5.57 -0.51 3.15
N VAL A 101 -5.05 0.25 4.11
CA VAL A 101 -5.78 0.58 5.34
C VAL A 101 -7.06 1.34 5.02
N MET A 102 -6.98 2.40 4.21
CA MET A 102 -8.14 3.20 3.80
C MET A 102 -9.18 2.36 3.05
N LEU A 103 -8.73 1.46 2.17
CA LEU A 103 -9.62 0.56 1.44
C LEU A 103 -10.33 -0.41 2.39
N SER A 104 -9.59 -0.97 3.36
CA SER A 104 -10.17 -1.85 4.39
C SER A 104 -11.24 -1.14 5.20
N GLU A 105 -11.01 0.12 5.59
CA GLU A 105 -12.00 0.93 6.29
C GLU A 105 -13.27 1.09 5.44
N LYS A 106 -13.11 1.46 4.15
CA LYS A 106 -14.22 1.65 3.20
C LYS A 106 -15.03 0.38 2.97
N VAL A 107 -14.36 -0.77 2.83
CA VAL A 107 -15.03 -2.08 2.73
C VAL A 107 -15.83 -2.38 3.99
N GLY A 108 -15.28 -2.11 5.18
CA GLY A 108 -16.01 -2.24 6.45
C GLY A 108 -17.22 -1.31 6.55
N GLU A 109 -17.16 -0.09 6.01
CA GLU A 109 -18.32 0.79 5.92
C GLU A 109 -19.42 0.21 5.03
N LEU A 110 -19.02 -0.32 3.87
CA LEU A 110 -19.95 -0.91 2.91
C LEU A 110 -20.65 -2.15 3.48
N GLU A 111 -19.92 -3.01 4.19
CA GLU A 111 -20.47 -4.18 4.87
C GLU A 111 -21.56 -3.78 5.89
N ARG A 112 -21.35 -2.72 6.67
CA ARG A 112 -22.36 -2.19 7.60
C ARG A 112 -23.62 -1.73 6.86
N VAL A 113 -23.47 -1.10 5.70
CA VAL A 113 -24.60 -0.66 4.88
C VAL A 113 -25.38 -1.85 4.33
N ILE A 114 -24.69 -2.87 3.81
CA ILE A 114 -25.31 -4.10 3.30
C ILE A 114 -26.12 -4.79 4.39
N ARG A 115 -25.52 -5.01 5.57
CA ARG A 115 -26.23 -5.62 6.72
C ARG A 115 -27.50 -4.86 7.11
N ARG A 116 -27.46 -3.52 7.06
CA ARG A 116 -28.63 -2.68 7.33
C ARG A 116 -29.70 -2.89 6.26
N GLY A 117 -29.29 -2.97 4.99
CA GLY A 117 -30.16 -3.32 3.87
C GLY A 117 -30.84 -4.67 4.06
N ASP A 118 -30.07 -5.71 4.37
CA ASP A 118 -30.59 -7.07 4.61
C ASP A 118 -31.58 -7.10 5.77
N SER A 119 -31.27 -6.38 6.85
CA SER A 119 -32.17 -6.25 8.01
C SER A 119 -33.49 -5.58 7.63
N ALA A 120 -33.45 -4.52 6.83
CA ALA A 120 -34.65 -3.84 6.35
C ALA A 120 -35.50 -4.71 5.42
N ILE A 121 -34.84 -5.47 4.53
CA ILE A 121 -35.51 -6.43 3.64
C ILE A 121 -36.18 -7.55 4.44
N ALA A 122 -35.48 -8.11 5.45
CA ALA A 122 -36.04 -9.13 6.32
C ALA A 122 -37.25 -8.62 7.10
N ALA A 123 -37.17 -7.39 7.64
CA ALA A 123 -38.29 -6.75 8.32
C ALA A 123 -39.50 -6.55 7.37
N ALA A 124 -39.27 -6.02 6.18
CA ALA A 124 -40.32 -5.81 5.17
C ALA A 124 -41.00 -7.14 4.77
N ARG A 125 -40.22 -8.21 4.58
CA ARG A 125 -40.76 -9.55 4.29
C ARG A 125 -41.64 -10.08 5.42
N SER A 126 -41.26 -9.84 6.68
CA SER A 126 -42.04 -10.24 7.87
C SER A 126 -43.38 -9.50 7.97
N PHE A 127 -43.39 -8.19 7.70
CA PHE A 127 -44.64 -7.42 7.66
C PHE A 127 -45.58 -7.89 6.55
N HIS A 128 -45.03 -8.17 5.37
CA HIS A 128 -45.81 -8.65 4.23
C HIS A 128 -46.44 -10.03 4.49
N SER A 129 -45.69 -10.98 5.06
CA SER A 129 -46.23 -12.30 5.39
C SER A 129 -47.31 -12.24 6.48
N SER A 130 -47.15 -11.38 7.49
CA SER A 130 -48.15 -11.13 8.54
C SER A 130 -49.45 -10.54 7.98
N MET A 131 -49.34 -9.60 7.03
CA MET A 131 -50.51 -8.98 6.38
C MET A 131 -51.32 -10.00 5.56
N ILE A 132 -50.66 -10.87 4.79
CA ILE A 132 -51.32 -11.92 4.01
C ILE A 132 -52.08 -12.87 4.94
N GLN A 133 -51.46 -13.29 6.06
CA GLN A 133 -52.08 -14.19 7.03
C GLN A 133 -53.31 -13.58 7.73
N LYS A 134 -53.35 -12.25 7.89
CA LYS A 134 -54.50 -11.53 8.47
C LYS A 134 -55.63 -11.29 7.46
N GLY A 135 -55.32 -11.24 6.16
CA GLY A 135 -56.31 -11.12 5.08
C GLY A 135 -57.12 -12.40 4.86
N ASP A 136 -56.50 -13.58 5.01
CA ASP A 136 -57.17 -14.87 4.80
C ASP A 136 -58.07 -15.28 5.98
N CYS A 137 -57.78 -14.84 7.21
CA CYS A 137 -58.63 -15.13 8.37
C CYS A 137 -59.91 -14.29 8.45
N SER A 138 -60.06 -13.22 7.66
CA SER A 138 -61.18 -12.29 7.79
C SER A 138 -62.33 -12.51 6.80
N ASN A 139 -62.19 -13.43 5.83
CA ASN A 139 -63.18 -13.67 4.77
C ASN A 139 -64.02 -14.96 4.92
N GLY A 140 -63.95 -15.65 6.06
CA GLY A 140 -64.64 -16.92 6.30
C GLY A 140 -65.77 -16.86 7.32
N SER A 141 -66.77 -15.99 7.17
CA SER A 141 -67.96 -16.01 8.05
C SER A 141 -69.24 -15.40 7.45
N GLN A 142 -69.51 -15.62 6.16
CA GLN A 142 -70.86 -15.44 5.62
C GLN A 142 -71.18 -16.61 4.69
N PHE A 143 -72.44 -17.05 4.72
CA PHE A 143 -73.02 -18.26 4.10
C PHE A 143 -72.92 -19.54 4.92
N LEU A 144 -73.88 -19.73 5.82
CA LEU A 144 -74.90 -20.78 5.65
C LEU A 144 -75.97 -20.66 6.75
N ASN A 145 -77.23 -20.45 6.35
CA ASN A 145 -78.48 -21.04 6.89
C ASN A 145 -79.67 -20.15 6.48
N GLN A 146 -80.37 -20.52 5.40
CA GLN A 146 -81.53 -21.43 5.36
C GLN A 146 -82.84 -20.66 5.54
N VAL A 147 -83.51 -20.32 4.43
CA VAL A 147 -84.67 -21.05 3.87
C VAL A 147 -85.86 -21.00 4.82
N GLY A 148 -86.75 -20.03 4.58
CA GLY A 148 -88.08 -19.99 5.20
C GLY A 148 -89.00 -21.02 4.54
N PRO A 149 -89.86 -21.71 5.30
CA PRO A 149 -90.98 -22.43 4.72
C PRO A 149 -92.16 -21.47 4.56
N HIS A 150 -92.52 -21.25 3.30
CA HIS A 150 -93.84 -20.77 2.90
C HIS A 150 -94.88 -21.88 3.07
N GLN A 151 -96.12 -21.46 3.38
CA GLN A 151 -97.46 -22.04 3.08
C GLN A 151 -98.30 -22.46 4.30
N PRO A 152 -99.65 -22.54 4.17
CA PRO A 152 -100.58 -21.69 3.39
C PRO A 152 -101.86 -21.26 4.16
N GLN A 153 -102.63 -20.38 3.51
CA GLN A 153 -104.06 -19.97 3.61
C GLN A 153 -104.99 -20.58 4.69
N GLU A 154 -105.79 -19.71 5.34
CA GLU A 154 -107.19 -19.38 4.94
C GLU A 154 -107.47 -17.89 5.13
#